data_AF-A0A2E7L7A6-F1
#
_entry.id   AF-A0A2E7L7A6-F1
#
_cell.length_a   1.000
_cell.length_b   1.000
_cell.length_c   1.000
_cell.angle_alpha   90.00
_cell.angle_beta   90.00
_cell.angle_gamma   90.00
#
_symmetry.space_group_name_H-M   'P 1'
#
loop_
_entity.id
_entity.type
_entity.pdbx_description
1 polymer ?
#
loop_
_entity_poly.entity_id
_entity_poly.type
_entity_poly.pdbx_seq_one_letter_code
_entity_poly.pdbx_strand_id
1 'polypeptide(L)'
;AQLTIWSVLLVVLLQISLDLAGLEWRQLRAFEYMDVNRLNTVRGSLSRSAGSLFSQEQLSSRSHAFGNSLANDVFLLLTGVYYFLVGIDFFDLRSQRQMAAVPEALVIICCLPYVFVGVKALWRYHRTAALPILIITFALVTVYGAGTTNMGAMYRWRLQAMPFVAMTSYLGAAYWRRGPLFNVLKIVRSLLPRRRFASVLQGPVR
;
A
#
# COMPACT_ATOMS: atom_id res chain seq x y z
N ALA A 1 23.35 5.48 -33.19
CA ALA A 1 22.29 4.44 -33.26
C ALA A 1 21.46 4.72 -34.50
N GLN A 2 21.41 3.81 -35.47
CA GLN A 2 20.59 3.99 -36.67
C GLN A 2 19.12 3.77 -36.29
N LEU A 3 18.35 4.86 -36.21
CA LEU A 3 16.90 4.79 -36.11
C LEU A 3 16.37 4.12 -37.38
N THR A 4 15.97 2.86 -37.26
CA THR A 4 15.38 2.13 -38.38
C THR A 4 13.99 2.69 -38.65
N ILE A 5 13.57 2.73 -39.91
CA ILE A 5 12.23 3.20 -40.32
C ILE A 5 11.14 2.50 -39.51
N TRP A 6 11.35 1.22 -39.17
CA TRP A 6 10.48 0.43 -38.30
C TRP A 6 10.32 0.99 -36.88
N SER A 7 11.38 1.53 -36.26
CA SER A 7 11.29 2.15 -34.94
C SER A 7 10.49 3.46 -34.97
N VAL A 8 10.61 4.25 -36.03
CA VAL A 8 9.81 5.47 -36.23
C VAL A 8 8.34 5.12 -36.46
N LEU A 9 8.07 4.10 -37.28
CA LEU A 9 6.71 3.66 -37.60
C LEU A 9 6.00 3.07 -36.38
N LEU A 10 6.73 2.37 -35.51
CA LEU A 10 6.21 1.85 -34.24
C LEU A 10 5.86 2.98 -33.27
N VAL A 11 6.71 4.01 -33.15
CA VAL A 11 6.42 5.19 -32.31
C VAL A 11 5.20 5.94 -32.85
N VAL A 12 5.10 6.13 -34.17
CA VAL A 12 3.96 6.82 -34.79
C VAL A 12 2.66 6.02 -34.64
N LEU A 13 2.68 4.71 -34.85
CA LEU A 13 1.50 3.86 -34.64
C LEU A 13 1.07 3.81 -33.18
N LEU A 14 2.02 3.79 -32.25
CA LEU A 14 1.73 3.85 -30.82
C LEU A 14 1.12 5.20 -30.46
N GLN A 15 1.65 6.31 -30.97
CA GLN A 15 1.12 7.65 -30.79
C GLN A 15 -0.33 7.76 -31.31
N ILE A 16 -0.58 7.30 -32.53
CA ILE A 16 -1.92 7.31 -33.15
C ILE A 16 -2.89 6.41 -32.39
N SER A 17 -2.43 5.25 -31.90
CA SER A 17 -3.26 4.33 -31.11
C SER A 17 -3.63 4.93 -29.75
N LEU A 18 -2.71 5.68 -29.14
CA LEU A 18 -2.95 6.40 -27.88
C LEU A 18 -3.90 7.59 -28.09
N ASP A 19 -3.76 8.32 -29.19
CA ASP A 19 -4.66 9.43 -29.57
C ASP A 19 -6.08 8.93 -29.89
N LEU A 20 -6.20 7.81 -30.63
CA LEU A 20 -7.48 7.16 -30.91
C LEU A 20 -8.16 6.59 -29.67
N ALA A 21 -7.39 6.25 -28.63
CA ALA A 21 -7.90 5.85 -27.32
C ALA A 21 -8.38 7.05 -26.46
N GLY A 22 -8.33 8.28 -27.00
CA GLY A 22 -8.79 9.49 -26.30
C GLY A 22 -7.86 9.95 -25.18
N LEU A 23 -6.60 9.49 -25.18
CA LEU A 23 -5.58 9.83 -24.19
C LEU A 23 -4.96 11.21 -24.54
N GLU A 24 -5.75 12.28 -24.46
CA GLU A 24 -5.30 13.66 -24.74
C GLU A 24 -4.06 14.08 -23.91
N TRP A 25 -3.39 15.18 -24.33
CA TRP A 25 -2.35 15.96 -23.61
C TRP A 25 -2.59 16.17 -22.09
N ARG A 26 -3.83 16.03 -21.60
CA ARG A 26 -4.15 15.97 -20.17
C ARG A 26 -3.49 14.80 -19.43
N GLN A 27 -3.11 13.73 -20.12
CA GLN A 27 -2.36 12.59 -19.56
C GLN A 27 -0.85 12.83 -19.48
N LEU A 28 -0.31 13.77 -20.25
CA LEU A 28 1.07 14.24 -20.03
C LEU A 28 1.22 15.00 -18.70
N ARG A 29 0.13 15.58 -18.18
CA ARG A 29 0.03 15.98 -16.78
C ARG A 29 0.01 14.79 -15.81
N ALA A 30 -0.56 13.64 -16.20
CA ALA A 30 -0.47 12.40 -15.40
C ALA A 30 0.97 11.86 -15.33
N PHE A 31 1.74 11.99 -16.41
CA PHE A 31 3.17 11.71 -16.42
C PHE A 31 3.98 12.70 -15.55
N GLU A 32 3.55 13.95 -15.40
CA GLU A 32 4.15 14.92 -14.46
C GLU A 32 4.04 14.44 -13.00
N TYR A 33 2.99 13.69 -12.63
CA TYR A 33 2.89 13.06 -11.30
C TYR A 33 3.80 11.84 -11.13
N MET A 34 4.31 11.28 -12.23
CA MET A 34 5.33 10.22 -12.22
C MET A 34 6.77 10.77 -12.26
N ASP A 35 6.95 12.09 -12.33
CA ASP A 35 8.27 12.71 -12.20
C ASP A 35 8.78 12.57 -10.76
N VAL A 36 9.93 11.94 -10.61
CA VAL A 36 10.62 11.73 -9.34
C VAL A 36 10.92 13.06 -8.66
N ASN A 37 11.23 14.13 -9.40
CA ASN A 37 11.48 15.45 -8.85
C ASN A 37 10.20 16.07 -8.26
N ARG A 38 9.08 15.90 -8.96
CA ARG A 38 7.76 16.33 -8.48
C ARG A 38 7.39 15.57 -7.20
N LEU A 39 7.62 14.26 -7.19
CA LEU A 39 7.35 13.40 -6.03
C LEU A 39 8.20 13.82 -4.82
N ASN A 40 9.49 14.08 -4.99
CA ASN A 40 10.36 14.60 -3.93
C ASN A 40 9.90 15.97 -3.43
N THR A 41 9.44 16.85 -4.34
CA THR A 41 8.89 18.17 -3.98
C THR A 41 7.61 18.06 -3.14
N VAL A 42 6.69 17.17 -3.53
CA VAL A 42 5.44 16.90 -2.79
C VAL A 42 5.74 16.28 -1.42
N ARG A 43 6.69 15.34 -1.33
CA ARG A 43 7.14 14.78 -0.05
C ARG A 43 7.71 15.86 0.87
N GLY A 44 8.51 16.77 0.34
CA GLY A 44 9.06 17.90 1.09
C GLY A 44 7.98 18.89 1.56
N SER A 45 6.96 19.16 0.74
CA SER A 45 5.88 20.09 1.11
C SER A 45 4.94 19.50 2.16
N LEU A 46 4.62 18.21 2.09
CA LEU A 46 3.80 17.50 3.08
C LEU A 46 4.50 17.39 4.45
N SER A 47 5.84 17.39 4.45
CA SER A 47 6.67 17.27 5.66
C SER A 47 6.70 18.51 6.55
N ARG A 48 6.17 19.66 6.14
CA ARG A 48 6.34 20.93 6.88
C ARG A 48 5.53 21.06 8.18
N SER A 49 4.89 19.98 8.63
CA SER A 49 3.93 19.99 9.74
C SER A 49 4.42 19.20 10.96
N ALA A 50 3.83 19.47 12.13
CA ALA A 50 4.07 18.74 13.38
C ALA A 50 3.59 17.28 13.24
N GLY A 51 4.49 16.41 12.79
CA GLY A 51 4.21 15.01 12.46
C GLY A 51 4.92 14.55 11.20
N SER A 52 6.07 15.14 10.87
CA SER A 52 6.86 14.72 9.73
C SER A 52 7.59 13.41 10.03
N LEU A 53 7.60 12.51 9.05
CA LEU A 53 8.26 11.21 9.14
C LEU A 53 9.78 11.36 8.97
N PHE A 54 10.20 12.31 8.15
CA PHE A 54 11.60 12.69 7.97
C PHE A 54 11.80 14.12 8.48
N SER A 55 13.00 14.41 8.98
CA SER A 55 13.40 15.79 9.27
C SER A 55 13.57 16.59 7.97
N GLN A 56 13.42 17.91 8.05
CA GLN A 56 13.61 18.81 6.91
C GLN A 56 15.03 18.69 6.32
N GLU A 57 16.02 18.41 7.17
CA GLU A 57 17.42 18.19 6.81
C GLU A 57 17.61 16.86 6.05
N GLN A 58 16.92 15.80 6.48
CA GLN A 58 16.91 14.52 5.74
C GLN A 58 16.26 14.68 4.37
N LEU A 59 15.10 15.34 4.26
CA LEU A 59 14.40 15.54 2.99
C LEU A 59 15.12 16.45 1.99
N SER A 60 15.92 17.40 2.47
CA SER A 60 16.76 18.26 1.62
C SER A 60 18.09 17.61 1.23
N SER A 61 18.50 16.56 1.95
CA SER A 61 19.68 15.78 1.60
C SER A 61 19.41 14.89 0.38
N ARG A 62 20.31 14.92 -0.60
CA ARG A 62 20.27 14.02 -1.78
C ARG A 62 20.15 12.54 -1.38
N SER A 63 20.68 12.16 -0.22
CA SER A 63 20.63 10.80 0.33
C SER A 63 19.22 10.29 0.63
N HIS A 64 18.19 11.13 0.81
CA HIS A 64 16.80 10.68 1.04
C HIS A 64 15.81 11.12 -0.06
N ALA A 65 16.33 11.53 -1.22
CA ALA A 65 15.55 11.77 -2.42
C ALA A 65 15.37 10.45 -3.20
N PHE A 66 14.15 10.23 -3.70
CA PHE A 66 13.94 9.17 -4.70
C PHE A 66 14.76 9.45 -5.95
N GLY A 67 15.25 8.41 -6.62
CA GLY A 67 16.06 8.50 -7.84
C GLY A 67 17.55 8.72 -7.62
N ASN A 68 18.02 8.76 -6.35
CA ASN A 68 19.44 8.85 -6.05
C ASN A 68 20.13 7.48 -6.19
N SER A 69 19.51 6.41 -5.67
CA SER A 69 19.98 5.03 -5.87
C SER A 69 18.84 4.04 -5.66
N LEU A 70 18.89 2.90 -6.36
CA LEU A 70 17.85 1.86 -6.25
C LEU A 70 17.72 1.33 -4.82
N ALA A 71 18.83 1.18 -4.10
CA ALA A 71 18.83 0.74 -2.70
C ALA A 71 18.12 1.77 -1.80
N ASN A 72 18.37 3.07 -2.01
CA ASN A 72 17.69 4.12 -1.28
C ASN A 72 16.20 4.17 -1.60
N ASP A 73 15.83 4.04 -2.86
CA ASP A 73 14.43 4.06 -3.30
C ASP A 73 13.64 2.91 -2.69
N VAL A 74 14.22 1.70 -2.68
CA VAL A 74 13.63 0.53 -2.01
C VAL A 74 13.53 0.77 -0.50
N PHE A 75 14.57 1.29 0.14
CA PHE A 75 14.55 1.61 1.57
C PHE A 75 13.47 2.63 1.92
N LEU A 76 13.36 3.73 1.17
CA LEU A 76 12.34 4.76 1.35
C LEU A 76 10.93 4.23 1.12
N LEU A 77 10.74 3.39 0.11
CA LEU A 77 9.46 2.75 -0.18
C LEU A 77 9.07 1.78 0.94
N LEU A 78 9.98 0.90 1.37
CA LEU A 78 9.72 -0.03 2.48
C LEU A 78 9.43 0.71 3.78
N THR A 79 10.16 1.79 4.05
CA THR A 79 9.92 2.66 5.21
C THR A 79 8.53 3.29 5.11
N GLY A 80 8.16 3.82 3.94
CA GLY A 80 6.85 4.36 3.66
C GLY A 80 5.72 3.34 3.87
N VAL A 81 5.89 2.12 3.39
CA VAL A 81 4.93 1.01 3.58
C VAL A 81 4.83 0.59 5.05
N TYR A 82 5.96 0.51 5.76
CA TYR A 82 5.99 0.23 7.19
C TYR A 82 5.16 1.26 7.96
N TYR A 83 5.46 2.55 7.78
CA TYR A 83 4.72 3.62 8.44
C TYR A 83 3.27 3.71 7.97
N PHE A 84 2.96 3.35 6.73
CA PHE A 84 1.58 3.32 6.25
C PHE A 84 0.74 2.28 7.00
N LEU A 85 1.31 1.10 7.25
CA LEU A 85 0.59 0.03 7.93
C LEU A 85 0.58 0.26 9.45
N VAL A 86 1.75 0.50 10.04
CA VAL A 86 1.95 0.57 11.49
C VAL A 86 1.55 1.94 12.06
N GLY A 87 1.85 3.02 11.35
CA GLY A 87 1.45 4.40 11.71
C GLY A 87 2.20 5.04 12.87
N ILE A 88 3.15 4.34 13.49
CA ILE A 88 3.99 4.85 14.58
C ILE A 88 5.42 4.33 14.46
N ASP A 89 6.36 5.11 14.99
CA ASP A 89 7.70 4.63 15.30
C ASP A 89 7.71 4.13 16.76
N PHE A 90 8.05 2.87 16.97
CA PHE A 90 8.15 2.31 18.32
C PHE A 90 9.40 2.77 19.07
N PHE A 91 10.41 3.24 18.35
CA PHE A 91 11.68 3.66 18.94
C PHE A 91 11.68 5.14 19.36
N ASP A 92 10.74 5.95 18.86
CA ASP A 92 10.66 7.38 19.15
C ASP A 92 9.24 7.85 19.52
N LEU A 93 8.70 7.28 20.60
CA LEU A 93 7.38 7.63 21.15
C LEU A 93 7.45 8.91 22.00
N ARG A 94 7.50 10.08 21.35
CA ARG A 94 7.60 11.38 22.04
C ARG A 94 6.25 12.05 22.30
N SER A 95 5.19 11.64 21.60
CA SER A 95 3.88 12.30 21.67
C SER A 95 2.81 11.43 22.33
N GLN A 96 1.97 12.04 23.17
CA GLN A 96 0.77 11.38 23.72
C GLN A 96 -0.14 10.81 22.61
N ARG A 97 -0.19 11.45 21.44
CA ARG A 97 -0.95 10.95 20.29
C ARG A 97 -0.37 9.65 19.74
N GLN A 98 0.95 9.50 19.73
CA GLN A 98 1.60 8.25 19.31
C GLN A 98 1.32 7.13 20.32
N MET A 99 1.35 7.44 21.62
CA MET A 99 1.00 6.47 22.66
C MET A 99 -0.44 5.95 22.53
N ALA A 100 -1.40 6.82 22.21
CA ALA A 100 -2.79 6.43 21.97
C ALA A 100 -2.96 5.53 20.74
N ALA A 101 -2.04 5.59 19.77
CA ALA A 101 -2.05 4.76 18.57
C ALA A 101 -1.31 3.41 18.73
N VAL A 102 -0.56 3.21 19.83
CA VAL A 102 0.16 1.95 20.11
C VAL A 102 -0.75 0.72 20.10
N PRO A 103 -1.95 0.72 20.74
CA PRO A 103 -2.83 -0.44 20.71
C PRO A 103 -3.25 -0.82 19.28
N GLU A 104 -3.56 0.18 18.45
CA GLU A 104 -3.92 -0.03 17.05
C GLU A 104 -2.74 -0.61 16.26
N ALA A 105 -1.54 -0.05 16.43
CA ALA A 105 -0.33 -0.52 15.77
C ALA A 105 0.01 -1.97 16.14
N LEU A 106 -0.16 -2.35 17.41
CA LEU A 106 0.03 -3.73 17.87
C LEU A 106 -0.99 -4.68 17.21
N VAL A 107 -2.26 -4.29 17.12
CA VAL A 107 -3.28 -5.08 16.42
C VAL A 107 -2.88 -5.29 14.96
N ILE A 108 -2.44 -4.23 14.26
CA ILE A 108 -1.99 -4.35 12.87
C ILE A 108 -0.79 -5.27 12.73
N ILE A 109 0.22 -5.15 13.60
CA ILE A 109 1.39 -6.04 13.60
C ILE A 109 0.97 -7.50 13.78
N CYS A 110 0.05 -7.77 14.70
CA CYS A 110 -0.51 -9.11 14.88
C CYS A 110 -1.30 -9.59 13.64
N CYS A 111 -1.91 -8.68 12.88
CA CYS A 111 -2.65 -8.97 11.65
C CYS A 111 -1.73 -9.25 10.44
N LEU A 112 -0.55 -8.63 10.35
CA LEU A 112 0.38 -8.74 9.21
C LEU A 112 0.63 -10.18 8.72
N PRO A 113 0.99 -11.17 9.58
CA PRO A 113 1.23 -12.52 9.09
C PRO A 113 -0.03 -13.15 8.48
N TYR A 114 -1.23 -12.78 8.96
CA TYR A 114 -2.49 -13.18 8.34
C TYR A 114 -2.70 -12.53 6.98
N VAL A 115 -2.38 -11.26 6.81
CA VAL A 115 -2.43 -10.58 5.50
C VAL A 115 -1.63 -11.38 4.46
N PHE A 116 -0.40 -11.78 4.79
CA PHE A 116 0.44 -12.56 3.87
C PHE A 116 -0.19 -13.91 3.50
N VAL A 117 -0.74 -14.64 4.48
CA VAL A 117 -1.44 -15.90 4.21
C VAL A 117 -2.70 -15.67 3.38
N GLY A 118 -3.44 -14.60 3.64
CA GLY A 118 -4.65 -14.22 2.92
C GLY A 118 -4.35 -13.88 1.46
N VAL A 119 -3.33 -13.07 1.20
CA VAL A 119 -2.85 -12.75 -0.15
C VAL A 119 -2.42 -14.02 -0.88
N LYS A 120 -1.65 -14.90 -0.21
CA LYS A 120 -1.23 -16.19 -0.79
C LYS A 120 -2.42 -17.08 -1.13
N ALA A 121 -3.45 -17.13 -0.27
CA ALA A 121 -4.67 -17.89 -0.51
C ALA A 121 -5.47 -17.30 -1.68
N LEU A 122 -5.65 -15.98 -1.70
CA LEU A 122 -6.35 -15.25 -2.75
C LEU A 122 -5.69 -15.49 -4.13
N TRP A 123 -4.36 -15.42 -4.17
CA TRP A 123 -3.57 -15.71 -5.38
C TRP A 123 -3.62 -17.19 -5.80
N ARG A 124 -3.79 -18.13 -4.88
CA ARG A 124 -3.85 -19.56 -5.24
C ARG A 124 -5.22 -19.99 -5.74
N TYR A 125 -6.29 -19.52 -5.09
CA TYR A 125 -7.65 -20.04 -5.31
C TYR A 125 -8.54 -19.12 -6.15
N HIS A 126 -8.24 -17.81 -6.24
CA HIS A 126 -9.11 -16.83 -6.89
C HIS A 126 -8.34 -15.83 -7.77
N ARG A 127 -7.33 -16.27 -8.54
CA ARG A 127 -6.41 -15.41 -9.31
C ARG A 127 -7.08 -14.27 -10.08
N THR A 128 -8.13 -14.55 -10.84
CA THR A 128 -8.81 -13.57 -11.69
C THR A 128 -9.50 -12.48 -10.89
N ALA A 129 -10.15 -12.84 -9.77
CA ALA A 129 -10.77 -11.87 -8.86
C ALA A 129 -9.74 -11.18 -7.93
N ALA A 130 -8.63 -11.86 -7.62
CA ALA A 130 -7.57 -11.38 -6.74
C ALA A 130 -6.78 -10.24 -7.38
N LEU A 131 -6.49 -10.36 -8.67
CA LEU A 131 -5.57 -9.49 -9.39
C LEU A 131 -5.92 -8.00 -9.28
N PRO A 132 -7.17 -7.55 -9.58
CA PRO A 132 -7.51 -6.13 -9.43
C PRO A 132 -7.42 -5.65 -7.98
N ILE A 133 -7.84 -6.47 -7.01
CA ILE A 133 -7.80 -6.13 -5.58
C ILE A 133 -6.35 -5.96 -5.11
N LEU A 134 -5.47 -6.88 -5.50
CA LEU A 134 -4.05 -6.85 -5.13
C LEU A 134 -3.34 -5.68 -5.80
N ILE A 135 -3.62 -5.39 -7.08
CA ILE A 135 -3.05 -4.23 -7.77
C ILE A 135 -3.49 -2.93 -7.09
N ILE A 136 -4.78 -2.77 -6.82
CA ILE A 136 -5.29 -1.55 -6.18
C ILE A 136 -4.72 -1.41 -4.77
N THR A 137 -4.70 -2.49 -3.99
CA THR A 137 -4.15 -2.47 -2.63
C THR A 137 -2.66 -2.12 -2.66
N PHE A 138 -1.89 -2.74 -3.56
CA PHE A 138 -0.47 -2.46 -3.72
C PHE A 138 -0.22 -1.01 -4.19
N ALA A 139 -1.01 -0.51 -5.14
CA ALA A 139 -0.94 0.86 -5.62
C ALA A 139 -1.24 1.86 -4.50
N LEU A 140 -2.32 1.66 -3.72
CA LEU A 140 -2.66 2.53 -2.60
C LEU A 140 -1.55 2.53 -1.54
N VAL A 141 -1.09 1.34 -1.12
CA VAL A 141 -0.03 1.21 -0.12
C VAL A 141 1.28 1.85 -0.60
N THR A 142 1.64 1.68 -1.87
CA THR A 142 2.90 2.20 -2.42
C THR A 142 2.83 3.70 -2.70
N VAL A 143 1.77 4.19 -3.34
CA VAL A 143 1.61 5.61 -3.64
C VAL A 143 1.46 6.42 -2.36
N TYR A 144 0.65 5.95 -1.42
CA TYR A 144 0.53 6.62 -0.13
C TYR A 144 1.79 6.43 0.72
N GLY A 145 2.39 5.24 0.78
CA GLY A 145 3.63 5.02 1.51
C GLY A 145 4.78 5.91 1.00
N ALA A 146 4.93 6.06 -0.31
CA ALA A 146 6.00 6.87 -0.91
C ALA A 146 5.72 8.38 -0.86
N GLY A 147 4.46 8.79 -1.03
CA GLY A 147 4.08 10.19 -1.23
C GLY A 147 3.93 11.00 0.06
N THR A 148 3.47 10.40 1.17
CA THR A 148 3.22 11.14 2.41
C THR A 148 4.33 10.97 3.44
N THR A 149 4.94 12.10 3.77
CA THR A 149 5.81 12.28 4.94
C THR A 149 5.04 12.86 6.13
N ASN A 150 3.72 13.09 6.01
CA ASN A 150 2.87 13.69 7.03
C ASN A 150 2.00 12.62 7.70
N MET A 151 2.22 12.38 8.99
CA MET A 151 1.46 11.37 9.72
C MET A 151 -0.05 11.62 9.68
N GLY A 152 -0.52 12.86 9.81
CA GLY A 152 -1.96 13.17 9.80
C GLY A 152 -2.66 12.91 8.45
N ALA A 153 -1.96 13.12 7.34
CA ALA A 153 -2.47 12.73 6.03
C ALA A 153 -2.46 11.20 5.88
N MET A 154 -1.39 10.56 6.34
CA MET A 154 -1.21 9.11 6.30
C MET A 154 -2.31 8.38 7.06
N TYR A 155 -2.71 8.84 8.26
CA TYR A 155 -3.83 8.26 9.03
C TYR A 155 -5.15 8.26 8.23
N ARG A 156 -5.45 9.34 7.50
CA ARG A 156 -6.68 9.45 6.70
C ARG A 156 -6.66 8.50 5.50
N TRP A 157 -5.53 8.39 4.81
CA TRP A 157 -5.38 7.48 3.67
C TRP A 157 -5.33 6.02 4.10
N ARG A 158 -4.75 5.74 5.28
CA ARG A 158 -4.75 4.42 5.90
C ARG A 158 -6.18 3.93 6.15
N LEU A 159 -7.07 4.78 6.66
CA LEU A 159 -8.48 4.41 6.87
C LEU A 159 -9.19 3.96 5.59
N GLN A 160 -8.77 4.45 4.41
CA GLN A 160 -9.31 4.01 3.12
C GLN A 160 -8.77 2.64 2.69
N ALA A 161 -7.53 2.32 3.05
CA ALA A 161 -6.91 1.02 2.74
C ALA A 161 -7.25 -0.08 3.76
N MET A 162 -7.61 0.29 5.00
CA MET A 162 -7.90 -0.64 6.10
C MET A 162 -8.94 -1.72 5.78
N PRO A 163 -10.04 -1.45 5.05
CA PRO A 163 -10.98 -2.50 4.67
C PRO A 163 -10.32 -3.64 3.89
N PHE A 164 -9.38 -3.34 3.00
CA PHE A 164 -8.65 -4.35 2.22
C PHE A 164 -7.69 -5.16 3.08
N VAL A 165 -6.99 -4.49 4.00
CA VAL A 165 -6.10 -5.13 4.99
C VAL A 165 -6.91 -6.04 5.92
N ALA A 166 -8.08 -5.59 6.40
CA ALA A 166 -8.96 -6.38 7.25
C ALA A 166 -9.53 -7.60 6.52
N MET A 167 -9.98 -7.42 5.27
CA MET A 167 -10.52 -8.53 4.44
C MET A 167 -9.46 -9.61 4.17
N THR A 168 -8.24 -9.20 3.80
CA THR A 168 -7.13 -10.13 3.57
C THR A 168 -6.67 -10.79 4.88
N SER A 169 -6.65 -10.05 6.00
CA SER A 169 -6.35 -10.62 7.33
C SER A 169 -7.38 -11.67 7.76
N TYR A 170 -8.68 -11.38 7.56
CA TYR A 170 -9.77 -12.31 7.86
C TYR A 170 -9.62 -13.60 7.04
N LEU A 171 -9.40 -13.47 5.73
CA LEU A 171 -9.17 -14.60 4.83
C LEU A 171 -7.93 -15.39 5.27
N GLY A 172 -6.85 -14.70 5.60
CA GLY A 172 -5.63 -15.31 6.10
C GLY A 172 -5.84 -16.12 7.36
N ALA A 173 -6.57 -15.60 8.35
CA ALA A 173 -6.89 -16.32 9.57
C ALA A 173 -7.80 -17.54 9.33
N ALA A 174 -8.78 -17.41 8.41
CA ALA A 174 -9.62 -18.52 7.98
C ALA A 174 -8.80 -19.69 7.37
N TYR A 175 -7.81 -19.37 6.54
CA TYR A 175 -6.95 -20.38 5.90
C TYR A 175 -5.85 -20.90 6.83
N TRP A 176 -5.24 -20.06 7.65
CA TRP A 176 -4.15 -20.46 8.54
C TRP A 176 -4.64 -21.28 9.73
N ARG A 177 -5.86 -21.00 10.23
CA ARG A 177 -6.52 -21.71 11.34
C ARG A 177 -5.71 -21.74 12.64
N ARG A 178 -4.83 -20.76 12.86
CA ARG A 178 -3.94 -20.66 14.04
C ARG A 178 -3.81 -19.22 14.52
N GLY A 179 -3.41 -19.06 15.78
CA GLY A 179 -3.08 -17.78 16.42
C GLY A 179 -4.28 -16.94 16.90
N PRO A 180 -4.03 -15.75 17.45
CA PRO A 180 -5.02 -14.98 18.21
C PRO A 180 -6.20 -14.52 17.36
N LEU A 181 -5.95 -14.06 16.12
CA LEU A 181 -7.03 -13.56 15.26
C LEU A 181 -8.03 -14.65 14.91
N PHE A 182 -7.55 -15.88 14.66
CA PHE A 182 -8.42 -17.03 14.42
C PHE A 182 -9.27 -17.41 15.65
N ASN A 183 -8.72 -17.28 16.85
CA ASN A 183 -9.47 -17.51 18.09
C ASN A 183 -10.60 -16.48 18.25
N VAL A 184 -10.32 -15.21 17.97
CA VAL A 184 -11.35 -14.15 17.94
C VAL A 184 -12.44 -14.49 16.92
N LEU A 185 -12.07 -14.92 15.70
CA LEU A 185 -13.04 -15.32 14.68
C LEU A 185 -13.94 -16.48 15.12
N LYS A 186 -13.41 -17.45 15.87
CA LYS A 186 -14.23 -18.53 16.45
C LYS A 186 -15.25 -18.00 17.46
N ILE A 187 -14.84 -17.10 18.34
CA ILE A 187 -15.71 -16.48 19.35
C ILE A 187 -16.80 -15.68 18.64
N VAL A 188 -16.44 -14.80 17.70
CA VAL A 188 -17.40 -14.00 16.93
C VAL A 188 -18.39 -14.89 16.16
N ARG A 189 -17.91 -15.99 15.56
CA ARG A 189 -18.78 -16.96 14.89
C ARG A 189 -19.76 -17.62 15.86
N SER A 190 -19.34 -17.89 17.10
CA SER A 190 -20.22 -18.50 18.10
C SER A 190 -21.34 -17.55 18.55
N LEU A 191 -21.12 -16.25 18.44
CA LEU A 191 -22.08 -15.20 18.80
C LEU A 191 -23.05 -14.86 17.65
N LEU A 192 -22.71 -15.17 16.41
CA LEU A 192 -23.54 -14.84 15.24
C LEU A 192 -24.48 -16.01 14.86
N PRO A 193 -25.74 -15.72 14.49
CA PRO A 193 -26.71 -16.75 14.11
C PRO A 193 -26.22 -17.56 12.90
N ARG A 194 -26.24 -18.90 13.04
CA ARG A 194 -25.63 -19.90 12.14
C ARG A 194 -25.97 -19.79 10.64
N ARG A 195 -26.98 -19.01 10.24
CA ARG A 195 -27.53 -19.02 8.88
C ARG A 195 -26.73 -18.23 7.82
N ARG A 196 -25.76 -17.36 8.17
CA ARG A 196 -25.10 -16.47 7.17
C ARG A 196 -23.65 -16.81 6.77
N PHE A 197 -22.94 -17.72 7.44
CA PHE A 197 -21.48 -17.87 7.25
C PHE A 197 -20.97 -19.29 6.94
N ALA A 198 -21.87 -20.24 6.66
CA ALA A 198 -21.48 -21.64 6.45
C ALA A 198 -20.50 -21.84 5.27
N SER A 199 -20.54 -20.99 4.24
CA SER A 199 -19.76 -21.17 3.00
C SER A 199 -18.33 -20.62 3.03
N VAL A 200 -18.00 -19.64 3.90
CA VAL A 200 -16.71 -18.91 3.80
C VAL A 200 -15.56 -19.60 4.57
N LEU A 201 -15.89 -20.38 5.61
CA LEU A 201 -14.89 -21.09 6.44
C LEU A 201 -14.77 -22.58 6.12
N GLN A 202 -15.65 -23.12 5.28
CA GLN A 202 -15.45 -24.42 4.63
C GLN A 202 -14.43 -24.21 3.51
N GLY A 203 -13.17 -23.97 3.88
CA GLY A 203 -12.06 -24.00 2.92
C GLY A 203 -12.10 -25.30 2.12
N PRO A 204 -11.52 -25.33 0.91
CA PRO A 204 -11.65 -26.47 0.00
C PRO A 204 -11.35 -27.76 0.75
N VAL A 205 -12.33 -28.67 0.75
CA VAL A 205 -12.13 -30.04 1.20
C VAL A 205 -10.99 -30.57 0.33
N ARG A 206 -9.87 -30.91 0.98
CA ARG A 206 -8.76 -31.55 0.30
C ARG A 206 -9.17 -32.95 -0.12
#